data_AF-A0A2G3JZU8-F1
#
_entry.id   AF-A0A2G3JZU8-F1
#
_cell.length_a   1.000
_cell.length_b   1.000
_cell.length_c   1.000
_cell.angle_alpha   90.00
_cell.angle_beta   90.00
_cell.angle_gamma   90.00
#
_symmetry.space_group_name_H-M   'P 1'
#
loop_
_entity.id
_entity.type
_entity.pdbx_description
1 polymer ?
#
loop_
_entity_poly.entity_id
_entity_poly.type
_entity_poly.pdbx_seq_one_letter_code
_entity_poly.pdbx_strand_id
1 'polypeptide(L)'
;MIEDIRNSHNLKIYLEQLEEIKIRLTYICAYSNESRDRFVIESHALQVRKLIELVSFSLMAIHKTKYKDFRSGAGKDFKDDWNGRDIITNIISLNPDMFFKPSEKGFSIQSDGTKQIQFKPERQCYTLKQLAKLYKRCGGVLHVENPWNKSTKVEQFHTDLPSIISKLKNTLQNHMVLVNHREQSESTAIVFSLNEPNINPTYALAQAHGNFTFASA
;
A
#
# COMPACT_ATOMS: atom_id res chain seq x y z
N MET A 1 -13.49 10.73 -9.28
CA MET A 1 -12.09 10.22 -9.30
C MET A 1 -11.09 11.36 -9.22
N ILE A 2 -11.08 12.31 -10.17
CA ILE A 2 -10.24 13.51 -10.09
C ILE A 2 -10.46 14.29 -8.80
N GLU A 3 -11.72 14.43 -8.39
CA GLU A 3 -12.10 15.06 -7.14
C GLU A 3 -11.59 14.25 -5.94
N ASP A 4 -11.73 12.92 -5.94
CA ASP A 4 -11.38 12.08 -4.79
C ASP A 4 -9.89 12.14 -4.45
N ILE A 5 -9.03 12.03 -5.47
CA ILE A 5 -7.57 12.01 -5.28
C ILE A 5 -7.03 13.41 -4.95
N ARG A 6 -7.72 14.48 -5.34
CA ARG A 6 -7.36 15.87 -5.02
C ARG A 6 -8.05 16.39 -3.75
N ASN A 7 -8.98 15.64 -3.18
CA ASN A 7 -9.77 16.06 -2.04
C ASN A 7 -8.93 16.07 -0.75
N SER A 8 -8.86 17.23 -0.09
CA SER A 8 -8.04 17.42 1.11
C SER A 8 -8.45 16.52 2.29
N HIS A 9 -9.74 16.21 2.44
CA HIS A 9 -10.22 15.31 3.48
C HIS A 9 -9.81 13.86 3.22
N ASN A 10 -9.92 13.39 1.97
CA ASN A 10 -9.42 12.05 1.60
C ASN A 10 -7.90 11.93 1.75
N LEU A 11 -7.16 12.99 1.40
CA LEU A 11 -5.71 13.05 1.58
C LEU A 11 -5.33 13.06 3.07
N LYS A 12 -6.09 13.76 3.91
CA LYS A 12 -5.92 13.71 5.36
C LYS A 12 -6.11 12.30 5.90
N ILE A 13 -7.17 11.59 5.48
CA ILE A 13 -7.37 10.18 5.84
C ILE A 13 -6.17 9.34 5.40
N TYR A 14 -5.65 9.54 4.18
CA TYR A 14 -4.46 8.82 3.72
C TYR A 14 -3.28 9.05 4.68
N LEU A 15 -3.01 10.30 5.08
CA LEU A 15 -1.92 10.64 6.01
C LEU A 15 -2.13 10.03 7.40
N GLU A 16 -3.34 10.03 7.94
CA GLU A 16 -3.67 9.39 9.23
C GLU A 16 -3.38 7.88 9.19
N GLN A 17 -3.73 7.20 8.09
CA GLN A 17 -3.35 5.80 7.90
C GLN A 17 -1.84 5.61 7.80
N LEU A 18 -1.12 6.56 7.20
CA LEU A 18 0.34 6.52 7.10
C LEU A 18 1.04 6.70 8.46
N GLU A 19 0.47 7.49 9.37
CA GLU A 19 0.97 7.63 10.75
C GLU A 19 0.89 6.28 11.48
N GLU A 20 -0.24 5.59 11.39
CA GLU A 20 -0.38 4.25 11.96
C GLU A 20 0.52 3.22 11.27
N ILE A 21 0.67 3.31 9.94
CA ILE A 21 1.62 2.48 9.18
C ILE A 21 3.04 2.64 9.73
N LYS A 22 3.46 3.87 9.98
CA LYS A 22 4.80 4.17 10.48
C LYS A 22 5.06 3.55 11.85
N ILE A 23 4.09 3.60 12.76
CA ILE A 23 4.18 2.98 14.08
C ILE A 23 4.29 1.45 13.96
N ARG A 24 3.41 0.83 13.17
CA ARG A 24 3.44 -0.64 12.95
C ARG A 24 4.69 -1.10 12.22
N LEU A 25 5.18 -0.30 11.27
CA LEU A 25 6.41 -0.58 10.54
C LEU A 25 7.62 -0.57 11.49
N THR A 26 7.68 0.38 12.43
CA THR A 26 8.70 0.40 13.49
C THR A 26 8.63 -0.87 14.34
N TYR A 27 7.43 -1.28 14.77
CA TYR A 27 7.26 -2.54 15.52
C TYR A 27 7.81 -3.75 14.76
N ILE A 28 7.42 -3.94 13.50
CA ILE A 28 7.89 -5.11 12.74
C ILE A 28 9.37 -5.00 12.37
N CYS A 29 9.94 -3.79 12.26
CA CYS A 29 11.38 -3.61 12.04
C CYS A 29 12.22 -4.02 13.25
N ALA A 30 11.65 -4.01 14.46
CA ALA A 30 12.30 -4.48 15.68
C ALA A 30 12.28 -6.02 15.83
N TYR A 31 11.83 -6.74 14.79
CA TYR A 31 11.75 -8.18 14.81
C TYR A 31 13.09 -8.85 15.12
N SER A 32 13.10 -9.60 16.22
CA SER A 32 14.12 -10.57 16.57
C SER A 32 13.42 -11.78 17.20
N ASN A 33 13.76 -12.98 16.76
CA ASN A 33 13.10 -14.20 17.25
C ASN A 33 13.97 -15.45 17.04
N GLU A 34 15.18 -15.46 17.59
CA GLU A 34 16.10 -16.60 17.47
C GLU A 34 15.51 -17.90 18.04
N SER A 35 14.67 -17.79 19.08
CA SER A 35 13.97 -18.91 19.74
C SER A 35 12.82 -19.48 18.91
N ARG A 36 12.44 -18.85 17.79
CA ARG A 36 11.30 -19.23 16.95
C ARG A 36 9.98 -19.32 17.71
N ASP A 37 9.76 -18.41 18.66
CA ASP A 37 8.50 -18.34 19.40
C ASP A 37 7.34 -18.06 18.42
N ARG A 38 6.37 -18.99 18.40
CA ARG A 38 5.18 -18.91 17.55
C ARG A 38 4.37 -17.64 17.78
N PHE A 39 4.24 -17.18 19.03
CA PHE A 39 3.40 -16.02 19.35
C PHE A 39 4.05 -14.72 18.87
N VAL A 40 5.39 -14.67 18.85
CA VAL A 40 6.13 -13.57 18.22
C VAL A 40 5.90 -13.58 16.71
N ILE A 41 5.94 -14.76 16.06
CA ILE A 41 5.71 -14.90 14.61
C ILE A 41 4.27 -14.51 14.25
N GLU A 42 3.28 -15.05 14.95
CA GLU A 42 1.86 -14.75 14.79
C GLU A 42 1.59 -13.25 15.01
N SER A 43 2.21 -12.63 16.03
CA SER A 43 2.09 -11.19 16.27
C SER A 43 2.63 -10.37 15.10
N HIS A 44 3.78 -10.73 14.53
CA HIS A 44 4.33 -10.03 13.37
C HIS A 44 3.49 -10.25 12.11
N ALA A 45 2.96 -11.46 11.89
CA ALA A 45 2.03 -11.74 10.81
C ALA A 45 0.76 -10.88 10.92
N LEU A 46 0.23 -10.69 12.13
CA LEU A 46 -0.90 -9.80 12.39
C LEU A 46 -0.57 -8.34 12.06
N GLN A 47 0.59 -7.84 12.51
CA GLN A 47 0.98 -6.45 12.22
C GLN A 47 1.22 -6.21 10.73
N VAL A 48 1.84 -7.16 10.02
CA VAL A 48 1.97 -7.10 8.56
C VAL A 48 0.61 -7.10 7.88
N ARG A 49 -0.34 -7.93 8.35
CA ARG A 49 -1.70 -7.96 7.82
C ARG A 49 -2.41 -6.60 7.99
N LYS A 50 -2.31 -6.00 9.18
CA LYS A 50 -2.89 -4.69 9.49
C LYS A 50 -2.23 -3.57 8.67
N LEU A 51 -0.92 -3.60 8.44
CA LEU A 51 -0.23 -2.67 7.54
C LEU A 51 -0.87 -2.66 6.14
N ILE A 52 -1.18 -3.84 5.61
CA ILE A 52 -1.80 -3.97 4.28
C ILE A 52 -3.24 -3.44 4.30
N GLU A 53 -3.99 -3.62 5.39
CA GLU A 53 -5.34 -3.04 5.57
C GLU A 53 -5.28 -1.52 5.56
N LEU A 54 -4.33 -0.91 6.28
CA LEU A 54 -4.12 0.54 6.28
C LEU A 54 -3.84 1.06 4.87
N VAL A 55 -2.93 0.41 4.13
CA VAL A 55 -2.66 0.77 2.71
C VAL A 55 -3.93 0.65 1.87
N SER A 56 -4.73 -0.39 2.10
CA SER A 56 -5.99 -0.61 1.37
C SER A 56 -6.99 0.52 1.62
N PHE A 57 -7.14 0.93 2.88
CA PHE A 57 -8.01 2.06 3.26
C PHE A 57 -7.48 3.40 2.75
N SER A 58 -6.17 3.62 2.76
CA SER A 58 -5.55 4.80 2.14
C SER A 58 -5.91 4.91 0.66
N LEU A 59 -5.76 3.81 -0.10
CA LEU A 59 -6.13 3.77 -1.51
C LEU A 59 -7.63 3.95 -1.72
N MET A 60 -8.46 3.37 -0.84
CA MET A 60 -9.92 3.55 -0.89
C MET A 60 -10.30 5.01 -0.66
N ALA A 61 -9.63 5.73 0.24
CA ALA A 61 -9.90 7.14 0.51
C ALA A 61 -9.70 8.01 -0.74
N ILE A 62 -8.59 7.85 -1.46
CA ILE A 62 -8.32 8.61 -2.69
C ILE A 62 -9.11 8.12 -3.92
N HIS A 63 -9.90 7.06 -3.78
CA HIS A 63 -10.85 6.55 -4.78
C HIS A 63 -12.29 6.49 -4.26
N LYS A 64 -12.60 7.23 -3.19
CA LYS A 64 -13.79 7.02 -2.35
C LYS A 64 -15.10 6.99 -3.13
N THR A 65 -15.36 7.99 -3.98
CA THR A 65 -16.63 8.07 -4.72
C THR A 65 -16.80 6.88 -5.64
N LYS A 66 -15.79 6.57 -6.48
CA LYS A 66 -15.84 5.41 -7.38
C LYS A 66 -15.95 4.09 -6.64
N TYR A 67 -15.28 3.94 -5.50
CA TYR A 67 -15.38 2.73 -4.69
C TYR A 67 -16.77 2.59 -4.07
N LYS A 68 -17.33 3.69 -3.53
CA LYS A 68 -18.69 3.72 -2.98
C LYS A 68 -19.73 3.36 -4.05
N ASP A 69 -19.63 3.91 -5.25
CA ASP A 69 -20.56 3.63 -6.34
C ASP A 69 -20.48 2.16 -6.78
N PHE A 70 -19.27 1.61 -6.88
CA PHE A 70 -19.04 0.20 -7.16
C PHE A 70 -19.72 -0.72 -6.14
N ARG A 71 -19.61 -0.41 -4.85
CA ARG A 71 -20.25 -1.19 -3.77
C ARG A 71 -21.76 -1.03 -3.77
N SER A 72 -22.25 0.19 -3.99
CA SER A 72 -23.68 0.49 -4.08
C SER A 72 -24.34 -0.26 -5.24
N GLY A 73 -23.67 -0.34 -6.40
CA GLY A 73 -24.14 -1.13 -7.54
C GLY A 73 -24.24 -2.63 -7.28
N ALA A 74 -23.55 -3.14 -6.26
CA ALA A 74 -23.65 -4.51 -5.77
C ALA A 74 -24.60 -4.67 -4.56
N GLY A 75 -25.33 -3.61 -4.18
CA GLY A 75 -26.25 -3.62 -3.04
C GLY A 75 -25.55 -3.67 -1.67
N LYS A 76 -24.33 -3.16 -1.55
CA LYS A 76 -23.52 -3.21 -0.33
C LYS A 76 -23.05 -1.83 0.11
N ASP A 77 -22.91 -1.61 1.42
CA ASP A 77 -22.20 -0.44 1.94
C ASP A 77 -20.69 -0.67 1.86
N PHE A 78 -19.94 0.32 1.38
CA PHE A 78 -18.48 0.25 1.34
C PHE A 78 -17.85 0.31 2.75
N LYS A 79 -18.59 0.82 3.75
CA LYS A 79 -18.12 0.86 5.15
C LYS A 79 -18.00 -0.52 5.79
N ASP A 80 -18.66 -1.52 5.22
CA ASP A 80 -18.58 -2.91 5.69
C ASP A 80 -17.34 -3.64 5.14
N ASP A 81 -16.60 -3.03 4.20
CA ASP A 81 -15.39 -3.63 3.65
C ASP A 81 -14.21 -3.46 4.61
N TRP A 82 -13.68 -4.58 5.10
CA TRP A 82 -12.53 -4.62 6.00
C TRP A 82 -11.36 -5.46 5.45
N ASN A 83 -11.61 -6.30 4.45
CA ASN A 83 -10.62 -7.23 3.92
C ASN A 83 -9.66 -6.52 2.95
N GLY A 84 -8.42 -6.29 3.39
CA GLY A 84 -7.42 -5.56 2.61
C GLY A 84 -7.13 -6.16 1.22
N ARG A 85 -7.12 -7.49 1.09
CA ARG A 85 -6.93 -8.15 -0.23
C ARG A 85 -8.08 -7.79 -1.17
N ASP A 86 -9.31 -7.87 -0.69
CA ASP A 86 -10.49 -7.64 -1.52
C ASP A 86 -10.61 -6.15 -1.88
N ILE A 87 -10.32 -5.25 -0.94
CA ILE A 87 -10.26 -3.80 -1.19
C ILE A 87 -9.21 -3.47 -2.28
N ILE A 88 -7.97 -3.96 -2.14
CA ILE A 88 -6.92 -3.74 -3.14
C ILE A 88 -7.35 -4.28 -4.51
N THR A 89 -7.92 -5.48 -4.55
CA THR A 89 -8.35 -6.12 -5.81
C THR A 89 -9.44 -5.30 -6.50
N ASN A 90 -10.43 -4.82 -5.75
CA ASN A 90 -11.50 -3.98 -6.25
C ASN A 90 -10.97 -2.63 -6.77
N ILE A 91 -10.04 -1.99 -6.05
CA ILE A 91 -9.43 -0.72 -6.48
C ILE A 91 -8.65 -0.90 -7.79
N ILE A 92 -7.85 -1.96 -7.92
CA ILE A 92 -7.13 -2.26 -9.17
C ILE A 92 -8.11 -2.48 -10.32
N SER A 93 -9.26 -3.12 -10.06
CA SER A 93 -10.29 -3.31 -11.08
C SER A 93 -10.97 -2.00 -11.48
N LEU A 94 -11.20 -1.08 -10.53
CA LEU A 94 -11.84 0.21 -10.77
C LEU A 94 -10.90 1.23 -11.44
N ASN A 95 -9.60 1.05 -11.24
CA ASN A 95 -8.59 1.91 -11.82
C ASN A 95 -7.41 1.07 -12.35
N PRO A 96 -7.58 0.41 -13.51
CA PRO A 96 -6.53 -0.43 -14.10
C PRO A 96 -5.26 0.36 -14.46
N ASP A 97 -5.41 1.65 -14.76
CA ASP A 97 -4.31 2.58 -15.06
C ASP A 97 -3.64 3.13 -13.78
N MET A 98 -4.11 2.76 -12.59
CA MET A 98 -3.52 3.23 -11.34
C MET A 98 -2.09 2.73 -11.21
N PHE A 99 -1.18 3.69 -11.10
CA PHE A 99 0.22 3.41 -10.92
C PHE A 99 0.61 3.65 -9.47
N PHE A 100 0.83 2.56 -8.72
CA PHE A 100 1.41 2.58 -7.38
C PHE A 100 2.86 2.11 -7.47
N LYS A 101 3.83 3.00 -7.20
CA LYS A 101 5.25 2.63 -7.16
C LYS A 101 6.02 3.28 -6.03
N PRO A 102 6.87 2.51 -5.33
CA PRO A 102 7.81 3.07 -4.36
C PRO A 102 8.87 3.93 -5.04
N SER A 103 9.24 5.03 -4.38
CA SER A 103 10.23 5.97 -4.88
C SER A 103 11.39 6.13 -3.91
N GLU A 104 12.50 6.64 -4.42
CA GLU A 104 13.55 7.20 -3.58
C GLU A 104 13.05 8.48 -2.89
N LYS A 105 13.79 8.91 -1.86
CA LYS A 105 13.49 10.14 -1.12
C LYS A 105 13.90 11.35 -1.97
N GLY A 106 13.00 12.31 -2.12
CA GLY A 106 13.26 13.55 -2.84
C GLY A 106 13.13 13.43 -4.36
N PHE A 107 13.76 14.36 -5.07
CA PHE A 107 13.74 14.46 -6.52
C PHE A 107 15.08 15.03 -7.00
N SER A 108 15.49 14.69 -8.23
CA SER A 108 16.56 15.41 -8.92
C SER A 108 15.95 16.55 -9.74
N ILE A 109 16.63 17.70 -9.78
CA ILE A 109 16.26 18.81 -10.65
C ILE A 109 17.02 18.64 -11.97
N GLN A 110 16.28 18.57 -13.07
CA GLN A 110 16.82 18.49 -14.42
C GLN A 110 17.26 19.88 -14.91
N SER A 111 17.99 19.93 -16.04
CA SER A 111 18.51 21.20 -16.61
C SER A 111 17.42 22.19 -17.01
N ASP A 112 16.21 21.70 -17.30
CA ASP A 112 15.02 22.50 -17.61
C ASP A 112 14.22 22.92 -16.36
N GLY A 113 14.70 22.59 -15.15
CA GLY A 113 14.02 22.84 -13.88
C GLY A 113 13.00 21.76 -13.48
N THR A 114 12.78 20.73 -14.31
CA THR A 114 11.83 19.65 -14.02
C THR A 114 12.31 18.81 -12.84
N LYS A 115 11.38 18.46 -11.93
CA LYS A 115 11.64 17.52 -10.84
C LYS A 115 11.44 16.09 -11.31
N GLN A 116 12.50 15.29 -11.32
CA GLN A 116 12.46 13.87 -11.65
C GLN A 116 12.43 13.03 -10.38
N ILE A 117 11.48 12.11 -10.31
CA ILE A 117 11.35 11.13 -9.24
C ILE A 117 12.02 9.84 -9.68
N GLN A 118 12.91 9.32 -8.84
CA GLN A 118 13.53 8.02 -9.07
C GLN A 118 12.70 6.92 -8.39
N PHE A 119 12.37 5.85 -9.11
CA PHE A 119 11.68 4.70 -8.55
C PHE A 119 12.65 3.67 -8.00
N LYS A 120 12.24 2.97 -6.93
CA LYS A 120 12.99 1.84 -6.39
C LYS A 120 12.93 0.62 -7.32
N PRO A 121 13.96 -0.23 -7.35
CA PRO A 121 13.92 -1.47 -8.12
C PRO A 121 12.78 -2.39 -7.66
N GLU A 122 11.98 -2.90 -8.61
CA GLU A 122 10.78 -3.69 -8.30
C GLU A 122 11.05 -4.92 -7.42
N ARG A 123 12.21 -5.58 -7.62
CA ARG A 123 12.62 -6.75 -6.83
C ARG A 123 12.75 -6.48 -5.33
N GLN A 124 12.95 -5.22 -4.94
CA GLN A 124 13.12 -4.78 -3.55
C GLN A 124 11.83 -4.27 -2.90
N CYS A 125 10.72 -4.32 -3.65
CA CYS A 125 9.46 -3.71 -3.28
C CYS A 125 8.29 -4.67 -3.47
N TYR A 126 7.12 -4.25 -3.02
CA TYR A 126 5.85 -4.89 -3.32
C TYR A 126 5.01 -4.03 -4.26
N THR A 127 4.49 -4.67 -5.30
CA THR A 127 3.31 -4.20 -6.03
C THR A 127 2.05 -4.42 -5.21
N LEU A 128 0.95 -3.73 -5.53
CA LEU A 128 -0.34 -3.94 -4.87
C LEU A 128 -0.83 -5.40 -4.96
N LYS A 129 -0.63 -6.05 -6.11
CA LYS A 129 -0.95 -7.48 -6.29
C LYS A 129 -0.14 -8.37 -5.34
N GLN A 130 1.13 -8.04 -5.10
CA GLN A 130 1.96 -8.80 -4.16
C GLN A 130 1.59 -8.50 -2.70
N LEU A 131 1.20 -7.27 -2.35
CA LEU A 131 0.64 -6.96 -1.03
C LEU A 131 -0.63 -7.77 -0.76
N ALA A 132 -1.54 -7.86 -1.73
CA ALA A 132 -2.75 -8.69 -1.63
C ALA A 132 -2.43 -10.20 -1.42
N LYS A 133 -1.36 -10.72 -2.04
CA LYS A 133 -0.86 -12.09 -1.80
C LYS A 133 -0.27 -12.24 -0.40
N LEU A 134 0.52 -11.26 0.06
CA LEU A 134 1.11 -11.24 1.39
C LEU A 134 0.01 -11.21 2.48
N TYR A 135 -1.05 -10.43 2.28
CA TYR A 135 -2.23 -10.41 3.16
C TYR A 135 -2.82 -11.81 3.37
N LYS A 136 -3.06 -12.54 2.27
CA LYS A 136 -3.58 -13.92 2.32
C LYS A 136 -2.62 -14.84 3.06
N ARG A 137 -1.31 -14.69 2.83
CA ARG A 137 -0.27 -15.46 3.50
C ARG A 137 -0.29 -15.24 5.02
N CYS A 138 -0.39 -14.00 5.48
CA CYS A 138 -0.51 -13.68 6.91
C CYS A 138 -1.75 -14.34 7.52
N GLY A 139 -2.90 -14.33 6.83
CA GLY A 139 -4.08 -15.07 7.30
C GLY A 139 -3.80 -16.56 7.51
N GLY A 140 -3.05 -17.19 6.61
CA GLY A 140 -2.64 -18.59 6.74
C GLY A 140 -1.75 -18.89 7.96
N VAL A 141 -0.99 -17.91 8.46
CA VAL A 141 -0.17 -18.02 9.68
C VAL A 141 -1.03 -17.87 10.94
N LEU A 142 -2.08 -17.05 10.87
CA LEU A 142 -2.94 -16.72 12.01
C LEU A 142 -4.05 -17.74 12.26
N HIS A 143 -4.43 -18.52 11.26
CA HIS A 143 -5.44 -19.55 11.43
C HIS A 143 -4.89 -20.75 12.18
N VAL A 144 -5.68 -21.26 13.13
CA VAL A 144 -5.43 -22.55 13.76
C VAL A 144 -5.32 -23.63 12.69
N GLU A 145 -4.31 -24.47 12.80
CA GLU A 145 -4.07 -25.52 11.82
C GLU A 145 -5.12 -26.63 11.91
N ASN A 146 -5.44 -27.20 10.76
CA ASN A 146 -6.24 -28.41 10.71
C ASN A 146 -5.37 -29.59 11.19
N PRO A 147 -5.78 -30.36 12.21
CA PRO A 147 -4.96 -31.42 12.80
C PRO A 147 -4.63 -32.57 11.83
N TRP A 148 -5.34 -32.69 10.71
CA TRP A 148 -5.09 -33.70 9.67
C TRP A 148 -4.26 -33.17 8.48
N ASN A 149 -3.88 -31.89 8.47
CA ASN A 149 -3.09 -31.28 7.41
C ASN A 149 -1.91 -30.51 8.00
N LYS A 150 -0.76 -31.17 8.11
CA LYS A 150 0.48 -30.55 8.59
C LYS A 150 0.84 -29.37 7.69
N SER A 151 1.01 -28.20 8.29
CA SER A 151 1.37 -26.97 7.59
C SER A 151 2.76 -26.51 8.06
N THR A 152 3.49 -25.87 7.15
CA THR A 152 4.80 -25.26 7.43
C THR A 152 4.72 -23.74 7.32
N LYS A 153 3.51 -23.17 7.41
CA LYS A 153 3.25 -21.75 7.10
C LYS A 153 3.92 -20.83 8.11
N VAL A 154 3.92 -21.19 9.39
CA VAL A 154 4.52 -20.42 10.47
C VAL A 154 6.04 -20.37 10.28
N GLU A 155 6.67 -21.51 10.04
CA GLU A 155 8.12 -21.64 9.84
C GLU A 155 8.58 -20.92 8.57
N GLN A 156 7.87 -21.12 7.46
CA GLN A 156 8.17 -20.41 6.20
C GLN A 156 8.01 -18.90 6.36
N PHE A 157 6.97 -18.44 7.06
CA PHE A 157 6.79 -17.01 7.32
C PHE A 157 7.91 -16.46 8.19
N HIS A 158 8.30 -17.17 9.25
CA HIS A 158 9.43 -16.81 10.10
C HIS A 158 10.73 -16.64 9.29
N THR A 159 11.06 -17.60 8.42
CA THR A 159 12.25 -17.55 7.56
C THR A 159 12.22 -16.34 6.62
N ASP A 160 11.06 -16.02 6.05
CA ASP A 160 10.94 -14.92 5.09
C ASP A 160 10.75 -13.55 5.74
N LEU A 161 10.43 -13.50 7.05
CA LEU A 161 10.01 -12.29 7.74
C LEU A 161 11.03 -11.14 7.61
N PRO A 162 12.36 -11.34 7.73
CA PRO A 162 13.34 -10.29 7.49
C PRO A 162 13.24 -9.68 6.08
N SER A 163 13.04 -10.52 5.05
CA SER A 163 12.86 -10.06 3.66
C SER A 163 11.53 -9.33 3.49
N ILE A 164 10.46 -9.84 4.13
CA ILE A 164 9.13 -9.21 4.13
C ILE A 164 9.22 -7.80 4.72
N ILE A 165 9.86 -7.64 5.89
CA ILE A 165 10.04 -6.36 6.58
C ILE A 165 10.83 -5.39 5.69
N SER A 166 11.97 -5.83 5.14
CA SER A 166 12.80 -5.01 4.26
C SER A 166 12.02 -4.49 3.04
N LYS A 167 11.26 -5.37 2.38
CA LYS A 167 10.42 -4.99 1.24
C LYS A 167 9.27 -4.07 1.63
N LEU A 168 8.58 -4.31 2.75
CA LEU A 168 7.52 -3.43 3.24
C LEU A 168 8.06 -2.04 3.54
N LYS A 169 9.21 -1.95 4.23
CA LYS A 169 9.87 -0.67 4.49
C LYS A 169 10.18 0.07 3.21
N ASN A 170 10.81 -0.60 2.24
CA ASN A 170 11.10 0.00 0.93
C ASN A 170 9.84 0.44 0.19
N THR A 171 8.76 -0.33 0.31
CA THR A 171 7.50 -0.06 -0.40
C THR A 171 6.77 1.15 0.16
N LEU A 172 6.77 1.31 1.48
CA LEU A 172 5.92 2.28 2.18
C LEU A 172 6.66 3.56 2.58
N GLN A 173 8.00 3.56 2.64
CA GLN A 173 8.77 4.73 3.08
C GLN A 173 8.47 5.98 2.24
N ASN A 174 8.52 5.84 0.92
CA ASN A 174 8.03 6.81 -0.04
C ASN A 174 7.40 6.07 -1.20
N HIS A 175 6.23 6.50 -1.65
CA HIS A 175 5.55 5.91 -2.79
C HIS A 175 4.73 6.94 -3.53
N MET A 176 4.58 6.71 -4.83
CA MET A 176 3.75 7.50 -5.71
C MET A 176 2.47 6.75 -6.03
N VAL A 177 1.35 7.47 -6.03
CA VAL A 177 0.11 7.05 -6.68
C VAL A 177 -0.16 7.99 -7.85
N LEU A 178 -0.34 7.45 -9.05
CA LEU A 178 -0.73 8.21 -10.22
C LEU A 178 -2.02 7.66 -10.81
N VAL A 179 -2.90 8.58 -11.19
CA VAL A 179 -4.22 8.30 -11.77
C VAL A 179 -4.40 9.14 -13.03
N ASN A 180 -4.81 8.46 -14.10
CA ASN A 180 -5.26 9.07 -15.35
C ASN A 180 -6.75 9.40 -15.28
N HIS A 181 -7.10 10.66 -15.57
CA HIS A 181 -8.47 11.17 -15.66
C HIS A 181 -8.84 11.28 -17.14
N ARG A 182 -9.09 10.11 -17.76
CA ARG A 182 -9.20 9.99 -19.23
C ARG A 182 -10.22 10.93 -19.85
N GLU A 183 -11.38 11.08 -19.22
CA GLU A 183 -12.46 11.97 -19.67
C GLU A 183 -12.03 13.44 -19.69
N GLN A 184 -11.20 13.85 -18.74
CA GLN A 184 -10.71 15.22 -18.59
C GLN A 184 -9.38 15.45 -19.31
N SER A 185 -8.78 14.42 -19.90
CA SER A 185 -7.43 14.47 -20.49
C SER A 185 -6.40 15.07 -19.53
N GLU A 186 -6.45 14.63 -18.26
CA GLU A 186 -5.55 15.07 -17.19
C GLU A 186 -5.01 13.88 -16.42
N SER A 187 -3.93 14.11 -15.68
CA SER A 187 -3.40 13.14 -14.74
C SER A 187 -3.09 13.79 -13.40
N THR A 188 -3.08 12.98 -12.34
CA THR A 188 -2.68 13.42 -11.00
C THR A 188 -1.70 12.41 -10.44
N ALA A 189 -0.56 12.92 -9.98
CA ALA A 189 0.43 12.15 -9.25
C ALA A 189 0.54 12.70 -7.83
N ILE A 190 0.56 11.80 -6.86
CA ILE A 190 0.81 12.14 -5.45
C ILE A 190 1.98 11.32 -4.97
N VAL A 191 2.97 12.01 -4.42
CA VAL A 191 4.10 11.39 -3.73
C VAL A 191 3.84 11.48 -2.24
N PHE A 192 3.77 10.34 -1.58
CA PHE A 192 3.65 10.25 -0.13
C PHE A 192 5.01 9.92 0.50
N SER A 193 5.26 10.46 1.67
CA SER A 193 6.48 10.22 2.45
C SER A 193 6.12 9.99 3.92
N LEU A 194 6.57 8.88 4.52
CA LEU A 194 6.40 8.62 5.96
C LEU A 194 7.24 9.55 6.85
N ASN A 195 8.31 10.11 6.29
CA ASN A 195 9.32 10.91 6.97
C ASN A 195 10.01 10.20 8.15
N GLU A 196 10.97 10.87 8.76
CA GLU A 196 11.70 10.37 9.94
C GLU A 196 10.76 10.23 11.16
N PRO A 197 11.04 9.38 12.16
CA PRO A 197 10.14 9.07 13.28
C PRO A 197 9.36 10.25 13.88
N ASN A 198 10.01 11.40 14.08
CA ASN A 198 9.43 12.58 14.73
C ASN A 198 8.74 13.58 13.79
N ILE A 199 8.64 13.26 12.50
CA ILE A 199 8.03 14.14 11.48
C ILE A 199 6.79 13.43 10.91
N ASN A 200 5.65 14.11 10.92
CA ASN A 200 4.41 13.54 10.39
C ASN A 200 4.56 13.20 8.90
N PRO A 201 3.85 12.17 8.40
CA PRO A 201 3.80 11.89 6.98
C PRO A 201 3.31 13.10 6.17
N THR A 202 3.84 13.25 4.97
CA THR A 202 3.49 14.34 4.07
C THR A 202 3.14 13.80 2.69
N TYR A 203 2.55 14.66 1.86
CA TYR A 203 2.40 14.41 0.44
C TYR A 203 2.77 15.63 -0.39
N ALA A 204 3.15 15.39 -1.64
CA ALA A 204 3.24 16.38 -2.69
C ALA A 204 2.32 15.98 -3.84
N LEU A 205 1.51 16.92 -4.33
CA LEU A 205 0.54 16.69 -5.40
C LEU A 205 1.01 17.41 -6.67
N ALA A 206 0.98 16.71 -7.80
CA ALA A 206 1.26 17.25 -9.12
C ALA A 206 0.10 16.93 -10.07
N GLN A 207 -0.16 17.85 -10.99
CA GLN A 207 -1.16 17.75 -12.05
C GLN A 207 -0.48 17.98 -13.39
N ALA A 208 -0.91 17.25 -14.41
CA ALA A 208 -0.44 17.45 -15.76
C ALA A 208 -1.61 17.31 -16.75
N HIS A 209 -1.54 18.08 -17.83
CA HIS A 209 -2.37 17.84 -19.01
C HIS A 209 -1.90 16.58 -19.72
N GLY A 210 -2.86 15.82 -20.23
CA GLY A 210 -2.65 14.51 -20.84
C GLY A 210 -2.69 13.36 -19.83
N ASN A 211 -2.91 12.18 -20.39
CA ASN A 211 -2.86 10.91 -19.66
C ASN A 211 -1.50 10.26 -19.90
N PHE A 212 -0.95 9.63 -18.87
CA PHE A 212 0.24 8.79 -19.02
C PHE A 212 -0.11 7.53 -19.81
N THR A 213 0.77 7.16 -20.74
CA THR A 213 0.73 5.85 -21.38
C THR A 213 1.76 4.96 -20.68
N PHE A 214 1.32 3.77 -20.26
CA PHE A 214 2.21 2.78 -19.68
C PHE A 214 2.53 1.78 -20.80
N ALA A 215 3.75 1.81 -21.31
CA ALA A 215 4.22 0.72 -22.17
C ALA A 215 4.25 -0.56 -21.34
N SER A 216 3.69 -1.65 -21.86
CA SER A 216 3.88 -2.98 -21.29
C SER A 216 5.38 -3.27 -21.31
N ALA A 217 5.99 -3.28 -20.12
CA ALA A 217 7.37 -3.72 -19.91
C ALA A 217 7.51 -5.22 -20.14
#